data_AF-A0A414P1W8-F1
#
_entry.id   AF-A0A414P1W8-F1
#
_cell.length_a   1.000
_cell.length_b   1.000
_cell.length_c   1.000
_cell.angle_alpha   90.00
_cell.angle_beta   90.00
_cell.angle_gamma   90.00
#
_symmetry.space_group_name_H-M   'P 1'
#
loop_
_entity.id
_entity.type
_entity.pdbx_description
1 polymer ?
#
loop_
_entity_poly.entity_id
_entity_poly.type
_entity_poly.pdbx_seq_one_letter_code
_entity_poly.pdbx_strand_id
1 'polypeptide(L)'
;MKRVFQVSEITQLCKDIKSILEQCKEHVSAMRTYADQAGEALDAVPYEVRYGIAVHDVSQLRSALKTEQMETALTKLENCRQRACDLIPAADTDYASQTRELAGVTKSLQTLLEEMEQFLIDTPLTTDYSAFKKAFEEVQARWNKVTEDGEKAVEKLMANIKGAEAICHAFSKDPVNLSTGNFIYDRTDLEIGGRESFAFRRFYNAINAHRGVLGKDWNHNYEVHL
;
A
#
# COMPACT_ATOMS: atom_id res chain seq x y z
N MET A 1 1.56 -9.90 -21.30
CA MET A 1 2.05 -8.82 -20.41
C MET A 1 3.19 -9.39 -19.56
N LYS A 2 4.41 -8.87 -19.69
CA LYS A 2 5.46 -9.13 -18.69
C LYS A 2 5.04 -8.40 -17.42
N ARG A 3 4.65 -9.12 -16.37
CA ARG A 3 4.33 -8.48 -15.08
C ARG A 3 5.64 -7.94 -14.50
N VAL A 4 5.61 -6.70 -14.02
CA VAL A 4 6.78 -6.06 -13.37
C VAL A 4 7.15 -6.81 -12.08
N PHE A 5 6.17 -7.42 -11.41
CA PHE A 5 6.36 -8.30 -10.24
C PHE A 5 6.20 -9.77 -10.61
N GLN A 6 7.29 -10.55 -10.53
CA GLN A 6 7.27 -12.02 -10.63
C GLN A 6 6.90 -12.62 -9.26
N VAL A 7 5.62 -12.54 -8.91
CA VAL A 7 5.09 -12.99 -7.61
C VAL A 7 5.51 -14.42 -7.26
N SER A 8 5.53 -15.33 -8.24
CA SER A 8 5.96 -16.73 -8.04
C SER A 8 7.43 -16.85 -7.63
N GLU A 9 8.31 -16.09 -8.27
CA GLU A 9 9.75 -16.12 -8.00
C GLU A 9 10.08 -15.48 -6.65
N ILE A 10 9.44 -14.34 -6.35
CA ILE A 10 9.58 -13.67 -5.04
C ILE A 10 9.07 -14.59 -3.93
N THR A 11 7.92 -15.24 -4.14
CA THR A 11 7.35 -16.18 -3.17
C THR A 11 8.30 -17.36 -2.93
N GLN A 12 8.88 -17.92 -3.99
CA GLN A 12 9.83 -19.03 -3.85
C GLN A 12 11.10 -18.58 -3.11
N LEU A 13 11.68 -17.45 -3.50
CA LEU A 13 12.86 -16.89 -2.85
C LEU A 13 12.63 -16.63 -1.36
N CYS A 14 11.49 -16.04 -0.98
CA CYS A 14 11.12 -15.82 0.42
C CYS A 14 10.98 -17.15 1.19
N LYS A 15 10.42 -18.19 0.57
CA LYS A 15 10.32 -19.53 1.18
C LYS A 15 11.70 -20.14 1.42
N ASP A 16 12.59 -20.04 0.43
CA ASP A 16 13.94 -20.61 0.51
C ASP A 16 14.76 -19.91 1.61
N ILE A 17 14.75 -18.57 1.65
CA ILE A 17 15.43 -17.79 2.70
C ILE A 17 14.85 -18.11 4.08
N LYS A 18 13.52 -18.23 4.20
CA LYS A 18 12.86 -18.59 5.46
C LYS A 18 13.32 -19.96 5.94
N SER A 19 13.38 -20.95 5.05
CA SER A 19 13.87 -22.29 5.39
C SER A 19 15.31 -22.26 5.89
N ILE A 20 16.20 -21.52 5.22
CA ILE A 20 17.60 -21.38 5.63
C ILE A 20 17.70 -20.72 7.02
N LEU A 21 16.95 -19.64 7.26
CA LEU A 21 16.97 -18.93 8.54
C LEU A 21 16.46 -19.80 9.70
N GLU A 22 15.41 -20.59 9.47
CA GLU A 22 14.90 -21.54 10.49
C GLU A 22 15.93 -22.64 10.78
N GLN A 23 16.57 -23.21 9.74
CA GLN A 23 17.66 -24.18 9.95
C GLN A 23 18.83 -23.56 10.74
N CYS A 24 19.24 -22.34 10.42
CA CYS A 24 20.27 -21.63 11.20
C CYS A 24 19.85 -21.43 12.66
N LYS A 25 18.58 -21.09 12.91
CA LYS A 25 18.04 -20.93 14.27
C LYS A 25 18.04 -22.25 15.05
N GLU A 26 17.67 -23.36 14.41
CA GLU A 26 17.77 -24.69 15.00
C GLU A 26 19.22 -25.03 15.36
N HIS A 27 20.17 -24.77 14.46
CA HIS A 27 21.60 -24.99 14.73
C HIS A 27 22.13 -24.14 15.89
N VAL A 28 21.79 -22.85 15.95
CA VAL A 28 22.18 -21.96 17.06
C VAL A 28 21.56 -22.44 18.38
N SER A 29 20.32 -22.91 18.35
CA SER A 29 19.64 -23.45 19.53
C SER A 29 20.33 -24.73 20.03
N ALA A 30 20.69 -25.65 19.12
CA ALA A 30 21.44 -26.85 19.45
C ALA A 30 22.82 -26.53 20.03
N MET A 31 23.56 -25.58 19.41
CA MET A 31 24.84 -25.11 19.94
C MET A 31 24.71 -24.51 21.34
N ARG A 32 23.61 -23.80 21.62
CA ARG A 32 23.35 -23.25 22.94
C ARG A 32 23.07 -24.35 23.97
N THR A 33 22.34 -25.40 23.60
CA THR A 33 22.16 -26.59 24.45
C THR A 33 23.50 -27.25 24.76
N TYR A 34 24.40 -27.39 23.78
CA TYR A 34 25.74 -27.94 24.03
C TYR A 34 26.58 -27.04 24.94
N ALA A 35 26.51 -25.71 24.78
CA ALA A 35 27.18 -24.77 25.67
C ALA A 35 26.63 -24.86 27.12
N ASP A 36 25.31 -25.03 27.28
CA ASP A 36 24.67 -25.23 28.59
C ASP A 36 25.16 -26.51 29.26
N GLN A 37 25.18 -27.63 28.53
CA GLN A 37 25.70 -28.92 29.02
C GLN A 37 27.19 -28.84 29.38
N ALA A 38 28.00 -28.14 28.59
CA ALA A 38 29.41 -27.92 28.89
C ALA A 38 29.59 -27.08 30.17
N GLY A 39 28.73 -26.08 30.38
CA GLY A 39 28.69 -25.28 31.60
C GLY A 39 28.36 -26.13 32.83
N GLU A 40 27.31 -26.95 32.75
CA GLU A 40 26.92 -27.87 33.82
C GLU A 40 28.04 -28.86 34.17
N ALA A 41 28.70 -29.42 33.15
CA ALA A 41 29.82 -30.34 33.36
C ALA A 41 31.01 -29.64 34.04
N LEU A 42 31.34 -28.41 33.63
CA LEU A 42 32.37 -27.60 34.28
C LEU A 42 32.00 -27.26 35.73
N ASP A 43 30.71 -27.03 36.00
CA ASP A 43 30.21 -26.76 37.35
C ASP A 43 30.24 -27.96 38.29
N ALA A 44 30.25 -29.18 37.76
CA ALA A 44 30.45 -30.40 38.55
C ALA A 44 31.93 -30.64 38.94
N VAL A 45 32.89 -29.98 38.29
CA VAL A 45 34.33 -30.14 38.60
C VAL A 45 34.68 -29.38 39.89
N PRO A 46 35.36 -29.99 40.88
CA PRO A 46 35.78 -29.30 42.10
C PRO A 46 36.58 -28.03 41.81
N TYR A 47 36.33 -26.96 42.58
CA TYR A 47 36.87 -25.63 42.31
C TYR A 47 38.40 -25.60 42.23
N GLU A 48 39.07 -26.42 43.05
CA GLU A 48 40.52 -26.49 43.18
C GLU A 48 41.23 -26.96 41.90
N VAL A 49 40.52 -27.69 41.04
CA VAL A 49 41.03 -28.25 39.79
C VAL A 49 40.28 -27.74 38.56
N ARG A 50 39.37 -26.78 38.74
CA ARG A 50 38.55 -26.21 37.67
C ARG A 50 39.32 -25.12 36.93
N TYR A 51 39.31 -25.19 35.60
CA TYR A 51 39.87 -24.15 34.75
C TYR A 51 38.90 -22.97 34.61
N GLY A 52 39.15 -21.87 35.33
CA GLY A 52 38.30 -20.67 35.27
C GLY A 52 38.16 -20.06 33.87
N ILE A 53 39.20 -20.18 33.03
CA ILE A 53 39.16 -19.72 31.63
C ILE A 53 38.11 -20.50 30.83
N ALA A 54 38.01 -21.82 31.04
CA ALA A 54 37.02 -22.64 30.33
C ALA A 54 35.57 -22.27 30.71
N VAL A 55 35.32 -21.96 31.99
CA VAL A 55 34.02 -21.47 32.47
C VAL A 55 33.66 -20.14 31.82
N HIS A 56 34.64 -19.23 31.76
CA HIS A 56 34.48 -17.93 31.12
C HIS A 56 34.16 -18.08 29.63
N ASP A 57 34.91 -18.90 28.90
CA ASP A 57 34.75 -19.06 27.45
C ASP A 57 33.40 -19.69 27.07
N VAL A 58 32.93 -20.68 27.85
CA VAL A 58 31.59 -21.27 27.69
C VAL A 58 30.50 -20.22 27.95
N SER A 59 30.66 -19.38 28.98
CA SER A 59 29.73 -18.29 29.27
C SER A 59 29.69 -17.26 28.13
N GLN A 60 30.85 -16.89 27.58
CA GLN A 60 30.93 -16.01 26.42
C GLN A 60 30.24 -16.61 25.19
N LEU A 61 30.51 -17.88 24.87
CA LEU A 61 29.86 -18.58 23.76
C LEU A 61 28.33 -18.58 23.92
N ARG A 62 27.83 -18.94 25.12
CA ARG A 62 26.39 -18.92 25.43
C ARG A 62 25.78 -17.54 25.20
N SER A 63 26.49 -16.48 25.61
CA SER A 63 26.02 -15.11 25.44
C SER A 63 26.01 -14.66 23.98
N ALA A 64 26.90 -15.20 23.13
CA ALA A 64 27.00 -14.87 21.71
C ALA A 64 25.94 -15.60 20.86
N LEU A 65 25.49 -16.79 21.27
CA LEU A 65 24.47 -17.59 20.59
C LEU A 65 23.05 -17.03 20.84
N LYS A 66 22.72 -15.94 20.13
CA LYS A 66 21.42 -15.27 20.17
C LYS A 66 20.62 -15.51 18.89
N THR A 67 19.31 -15.75 19.04
CA THR A 67 18.38 -15.96 17.93
C THR A 67 17.55 -14.71 17.59
N GLU A 68 17.54 -13.68 18.44
CA GLU A 68 16.72 -12.47 18.31
C GLU A 68 16.87 -11.76 16.95
N GLN A 69 18.11 -11.70 16.42
CA GLN A 69 18.37 -11.09 15.13
C GLN A 69 17.80 -11.92 13.97
N MET A 70 17.84 -13.24 14.07
CA MET A 70 17.25 -14.15 13.07
C MET A 70 15.72 -14.07 13.10
N GLU A 71 15.12 -13.99 14.29
CA GLU A 71 13.67 -13.80 14.45
C GLU A 71 13.23 -12.45 13.86
N THR A 72 13.98 -11.39 14.15
CA THR A 72 13.76 -10.07 13.55
C THR A 72 13.85 -10.13 12.02
N ALA A 73 14.83 -10.87 11.48
CA ALA A 73 14.99 -11.06 10.03
C ALA A 73 13.82 -11.84 9.42
N LEU A 74 13.35 -12.91 10.08
CA LEU A 74 12.19 -13.70 9.68
C LEU A 74 10.91 -12.83 9.64
N THR A 75 10.66 -12.03 10.67
CA THR A 75 9.50 -11.10 10.68
C THR A 75 9.59 -10.08 9.55
N LYS A 76 10.77 -9.49 9.32
CA LYS A 76 10.97 -8.54 8.21
C LYS A 76 10.76 -9.20 6.84
N LEU A 77 11.24 -10.44 6.68
CA LEU A 77 11.08 -11.21 5.45
C LEU A 77 9.60 -11.51 5.17
N GLU A 78 8.84 -11.92 6.18
CA GLU A 78 7.41 -12.20 6.04
C GLU A 78 6.62 -10.93 5.69
N ASN A 79 6.91 -9.81 6.37
CA ASN A 79 6.30 -8.52 6.04
C ASN A 79 6.63 -8.08 4.60
N CYS A 80 7.86 -8.32 4.15
CA CYS A 80 8.27 -8.04 2.78
C CYS A 80 7.49 -8.90 1.78
N ARG A 81 7.39 -10.22 2.04
CA ARG A 81 6.63 -11.17 1.22
C ARG A 81 5.17 -10.75 1.10
N GLN A 82 4.51 -10.45 2.22
CA GLN A 82 3.10 -10.05 2.23
C GLN A 82 2.87 -8.77 1.41
N ARG A 83 3.74 -7.77 1.57
CA ARG A 83 3.66 -6.53 0.79
C ARG A 83 3.85 -6.77 -0.70
N ALA A 84 4.90 -7.50 -1.07
CA ALA A 84 5.29 -7.72 -2.47
C ALA A 84 4.36 -8.67 -3.22
N CYS A 85 3.84 -9.70 -2.56
CA CYS A 85 3.05 -10.76 -3.20
C CYS A 85 1.54 -10.56 -3.10
N ASP A 86 1.07 -9.88 -2.05
CA ASP A 86 -0.37 -9.82 -1.76
C ASP A 86 -0.88 -8.38 -1.96
N LEU A 87 -0.31 -7.43 -1.22
CA LEU A 87 -0.84 -6.07 -1.17
C LEU A 87 -0.55 -5.25 -2.45
N ILE A 88 0.70 -5.24 -2.95
CA ILE A 88 1.06 -4.48 -4.17
C ILE A 88 0.27 -4.99 -5.39
N PRO A 89 0.21 -6.31 -5.67
CA PRO A 89 -0.53 -6.81 -6.82
C PRO A 89 -2.04 -6.59 -6.71
N ALA A 90 -2.62 -6.62 -5.51
CA ALA A 90 -4.03 -6.30 -5.30
C ALA A 90 -4.32 -4.83 -5.65
N ALA A 91 -3.51 -3.90 -5.14
CA ALA A 91 -3.67 -2.47 -5.44
C ALA A 91 -3.48 -2.16 -6.95
N ASP A 92 -2.50 -2.78 -7.60
CA ASP A 92 -2.30 -2.65 -9.06
C ASP A 92 -3.51 -3.19 -9.85
N THR A 93 -4.06 -4.34 -9.43
CA THR A 93 -5.25 -4.94 -10.06
C THR A 93 -6.47 -4.04 -9.92
N ASP A 94 -6.68 -3.47 -8.74
CA ASP A 94 -7.80 -2.56 -8.46
C ASP A 94 -7.67 -1.26 -9.27
N TYR A 95 -6.48 -0.67 -9.31
CA TYR A 95 -6.22 0.52 -10.13
C TYR A 95 -6.45 0.25 -11.63
N ALA A 96 -6.00 -0.91 -12.13
CA ALA A 96 -6.26 -1.32 -13.49
C ALA A 96 -7.76 -1.56 -13.76
N SER A 97 -8.50 -2.05 -12.77
CA SER A 97 -9.96 -2.22 -12.86
C SER A 97 -10.67 -0.87 -12.98
N GLN A 98 -10.33 0.09 -12.13
CA GLN A 98 -10.89 1.45 -12.16
C GLN A 98 -10.58 2.16 -13.47
N THR A 99 -9.36 1.99 -13.99
CA THR A 99 -8.98 2.57 -15.30
C THR A 99 -9.80 1.96 -16.44
N ARG A 100 -10.09 0.65 -16.39
CA ARG A 100 -10.97 0.00 -17.38
C ARG A 100 -12.43 0.44 -17.25
N GLU A 101 -12.91 0.64 -16.02
CA GLU A 101 -14.25 1.18 -15.74
C GLU A 101 -14.42 2.54 -16.40
N LEU A 102 -13.47 3.45 -16.19
CA LEU A 102 -13.45 4.78 -16.83
C LEU A 102 -13.39 4.71 -18.37
N ALA A 103 -12.56 3.81 -18.91
CA ALA A 103 -12.51 3.60 -20.37
C ALA A 103 -13.86 3.09 -20.92
N GLY A 104 -14.57 2.25 -20.15
CA GLY A 104 -15.92 1.77 -20.47
C GLY A 104 -16.94 2.91 -20.51
N VAL A 105 -16.98 3.74 -19.47
CA VAL A 105 -17.84 4.94 -19.42
C VAL A 105 -17.54 5.86 -20.61
N THR A 106 -16.26 6.12 -20.90
CA THR A 106 -15.85 6.98 -22.01
C THR A 106 -16.37 6.44 -23.34
N LYS A 107 -16.32 5.13 -23.55
CA LYS A 107 -16.88 4.48 -24.74
C LYS A 107 -18.40 4.61 -24.79
N SER A 108 -19.10 4.46 -23.67
CA SER A 108 -20.55 4.66 -23.60
C SER A 108 -20.97 6.10 -23.91
N LEU A 109 -20.21 7.10 -23.44
CA LEU A 109 -20.41 8.51 -23.80
C LEU A 109 -20.23 8.74 -25.30
N GLN A 110 -19.17 8.16 -25.88
CA GLN A 110 -18.93 8.26 -27.32
C GLN A 110 -20.09 7.67 -28.13
N THR A 111 -20.53 6.45 -27.81
CA THR A 111 -21.67 5.82 -28.49
C THR A 111 -22.94 6.65 -28.36
N LEU A 112 -23.18 7.25 -27.18
CA LEU A 112 -24.37 8.07 -26.99
C LEU A 112 -24.32 9.38 -27.78
N LEU A 113 -23.14 9.99 -27.94
CA LEU A 113 -22.95 11.14 -28.83
C LEU A 113 -23.21 10.78 -30.31
N GLU A 114 -22.70 9.64 -30.75
CA GLU A 114 -22.94 9.14 -32.12
C GLU A 114 -24.44 8.84 -32.35
N GLU A 115 -25.12 8.23 -31.38
CA GLU A 115 -26.58 8.00 -31.41
C GLU A 115 -27.37 9.32 -31.47
N MET A 116 -26.94 10.35 -30.72
CA MET A 116 -27.54 11.69 -30.74
C MET A 116 -27.37 12.37 -32.09
N GLU A 117 -26.17 12.31 -32.66
CA GLU A 117 -25.89 12.86 -33.98
C GLU A 117 -26.75 12.17 -35.05
N GLN A 118 -26.81 10.84 -35.02
CA GLN A 118 -27.62 10.06 -35.96
C GLN A 118 -29.12 10.36 -35.80
N PHE A 119 -29.61 10.49 -34.56
CA PHE A 119 -30.99 10.89 -34.29
C PHE A 119 -31.31 12.25 -34.90
N LEU A 120 -30.42 13.24 -34.78
CA LEU A 120 -30.62 14.57 -35.35
C LEU A 120 -30.58 14.57 -36.89
N ILE A 121 -29.77 13.72 -37.51
CA ILE A 121 -29.68 13.58 -38.97
C ILE A 121 -30.91 12.88 -39.54
N ASP A 122 -31.32 11.77 -38.91
CA ASP A 122 -32.36 10.89 -39.47
C ASP A 122 -33.78 11.35 -39.13
N THR A 123 -33.96 12.25 -38.16
CA THR A 123 -35.28 12.77 -37.79
C THR A 123 -35.79 13.73 -38.85
N PRO A 124 -36.85 13.38 -39.60
CA PRO A 124 -37.44 14.30 -40.57
C PRO A 124 -38.05 15.52 -39.86
N LEU A 125 -37.93 16.71 -40.46
CA LEU A 125 -38.57 17.93 -39.96
C LEU A 125 -40.12 17.83 -39.87
N THR A 126 -40.70 16.83 -40.53
CA THR A 126 -42.14 16.53 -40.50
C THR A 126 -42.56 15.61 -39.36
N THR A 127 -41.62 15.20 -38.49
CA THR A 127 -41.92 14.31 -37.36
C THR A 127 -42.89 14.98 -36.40
N ASP A 128 -43.89 14.22 -35.94
CA ASP A 128 -44.82 14.72 -34.93
C ASP A 128 -44.06 15.12 -33.66
N TYR A 129 -44.37 16.31 -33.15
CA TYR A 129 -43.63 16.89 -32.02
C TYR A 129 -43.69 16.00 -30.77
N SER A 130 -44.80 15.28 -30.53
CA SER A 130 -44.92 14.40 -29.36
C SER A 130 -43.99 13.19 -29.46
N ALA A 131 -43.84 12.63 -30.66
CA ALA A 131 -42.92 11.53 -30.94
C ALA A 131 -41.46 11.98 -30.81
N PHE A 132 -41.12 13.15 -31.37
CA PHE A 132 -39.79 13.74 -31.22
C PHE A 132 -39.44 13.99 -29.75
N LYS A 133 -40.34 14.65 -29.02
CA LYS A 133 -40.15 14.98 -27.60
C LYS A 133 -39.90 13.73 -26.76
N LYS A 134 -40.66 12.65 -27.00
CA LYS A 134 -40.46 11.39 -26.28
C LYS A 134 -39.07 10.79 -26.55
N ALA A 135 -38.65 10.73 -27.81
CA ALA A 135 -37.33 10.21 -28.17
C ALA A 135 -36.18 11.06 -27.58
N PHE A 136 -36.35 12.39 -27.57
CA PHE A 136 -35.39 13.30 -26.95
C PHE A 136 -35.30 13.11 -25.43
N GLU A 137 -36.42 12.93 -24.73
CA GLU A 137 -36.45 12.66 -23.29
C GLU A 137 -35.75 11.33 -22.95
N GLU A 138 -35.89 10.29 -23.78
CA GLU A 138 -35.20 9.01 -23.61
C GLU A 138 -33.68 9.16 -23.76
N VAL A 139 -33.23 9.92 -24.77
CA VAL A 139 -31.80 10.24 -24.98
C VAL A 139 -31.26 11.07 -23.81
N GLN A 140 -31.98 12.08 -23.36
CA GLN A 140 -31.60 12.92 -22.23
C GLN A 140 -31.47 12.11 -20.94
N ALA A 141 -32.39 11.17 -20.69
CA ALA A 141 -32.32 10.29 -19.54
C ALA A 141 -31.09 9.38 -19.58
N ARG A 142 -30.75 8.82 -20.75
CA ARG A 142 -29.53 8.02 -20.94
C ARG A 142 -28.26 8.86 -20.77
N TRP A 143 -28.23 10.08 -21.30
CA TRP A 143 -27.12 11.02 -21.11
C TRP A 143 -26.85 11.29 -19.63
N ASN A 144 -27.90 11.66 -18.88
CA ASN A 144 -27.77 11.97 -17.46
C ASN A 144 -27.20 10.78 -16.68
N LYS A 145 -27.67 9.57 -16.97
CA LYS A 145 -27.19 8.35 -16.31
C LYS A 145 -25.71 8.08 -16.61
N VAL A 146 -25.31 8.10 -17.88
CA VAL A 146 -23.91 7.81 -18.27
C VAL A 146 -22.96 8.88 -17.72
N THR A 147 -23.39 10.13 -17.67
CA THR A 147 -22.60 11.24 -17.10
C THR A 147 -22.42 11.06 -15.59
N GLU A 148 -23.48 10.69 -14.86
CA GLU A 148 -23.40 10.40 -13.42
C GLU A 148 -22.48 9.21 -13.12
N ASP A 149 -22.59 8.13 -13.89
CA ASP A 149 -21.70 6.95 -13.78
C ASP A 149 -20.23 7.34 -14.07
N GLY A 150 -20.02 8.26 -15.02
CA GLY A 150 -18.70 8.79 -15.35
C GLY A 150 -18.10 9.66 -14.27
N GLU A 151 -18.88 10.58 -13.69
CA GLU A 151 -18.44 11.39 -12.55
C GLU A 151 -18.00 10.51 -11.38
N LYS A 152 -18.79 9.50 -11.02
CA LYS A 152 -18.42 8.54 -9.96
C LYS A 152 -17.14 7.77 -10.26
N ALA A 153 -16.97 7.30 -11.51
CA ALA A 153 -15.76 6.60 -11.93
C ALA A 153 -14.52 7.49 -11.85
N VAL A 154 -14.64 8.76 -12.27
CA VAL A 154 -13.57 9.76 -12.18
C VAL A 154 -13.25 10.09 -10.72
N GLU A 155 -14.25 10.35 -9.87
CA GLU A 155 -14.04 10.66 -8.45
C GLU A 155 -13.31 9.52 -7.73
N LYS A 156 -13.73 8.28 -7.96
CA LYS A 156 -13.10 7.08 -7.40
C LYS A 156 -11.64 6.96 -7.85
N LEU A 157 -11.36 7.13 -9.13
CA LEU A 157 -9.99 7.09 -9.65
C LEU A 157 -9.14 8.24 -9.08
N MET A 158 -9.70 9.45 -8.99
CA MET A 158 -9.02 10.62 -8.43
C MET A 158 -8.68 10.45 -6.96
N ALA A 159 -9.58 9.85 -6.17
CA ALA A 159 -9.32 9.51 -4.78
C ALA A 159 -8.12 8.55 -4.65
N ASN A 160 -8.06 7.53 -5.50
CA ASN A 160 -6.95 6.58 -5.51
C ASN A 160 -5.63 7.20 -5.95
N ILE A 161 -5.65 8.06 -6.97
CA ILE A 161 -4.45 8.81 -7.42
C ILE A 161 -3.93 9.73 -6.32
N LYS A 162 -4.82 10.38 -5.57
CA LYS A 162 -4.47 11.23 -4.43
C LYS A 162 -4.01 10.42 -3.20
N GLY A 163 -4.05 9.10 -3.24
CA GLY A 163 -3.62 8.22 -2.15
C GLY A 163 -4.60 8.17 -0.98
N ALA A 164 -5.90 8.39 -1.23
CA ALA A 164 -6.93 8.27 -0.21
C ALA A 164 -7.14 6.81 0.26
N GLU A 165 -6.69 5.82 -0.52
CA GLU A 165 -6.68 4.42 -0.09
C GLU A 165 -5.51 4.14 0.85
N ALA A 166 -5.82 3.54 2.01
CA ALA A 166 -4.89 3.22 3.11
C ALA A 166 -3.65 2.42 2.69
N ILE A 167 -3.70 1.78 1.53
CA ILE A 167 -2.67 0.90 1.00
C ILE A 167 -1.50 1.69 0.38
N CYS A 168 -1.71 2.94 -0.08
CA CYS A 168 -0.70 3.73 -0.80
C CYS A 168 0.55 4.07 0.04
N HIS A 169 0.37 4.25 1.36
CA HIS A 169 1.47 4.50 2.31
C HIS A 169 2.14 3.21 2.83
N ALA A 170 1.55 2.05 2.59
CA ALA A 170 2.05 0.78 3.13
C ALA A 170 3.29 0.27 2.37
N PHE A 171 3.61 0.83 1.20
CA PHE A 171 4.52 0.21 0.24
C PHE A 171 5.93 0.78 0.15
N SER A 172 6.16 2.03 0.57
CA SER A 172 7.51 2.59 0.68
C SER A 172 7.62 3.47 1.93
N LYS A 173 8.85 3.61 2.45
CA LYS A 173 9.16 4.70 3.38
C LYS A 173 9.22 6.04 2.65
N ASP A 174 9.42 6.00 1.35
CA ASP A 174 9.42 7.19 0.52
C ASP A 174 8.00 7.78 0.48
N PRO A 175 7.87 9.11 0.51
CA PRO A 175 6.59 9.83 0.45
C PRO A 175 6.00 9.79 -0.98
N VAL A 176 5.98 8.62 -1.62
CA VAL A 176 5.52 8.42 -3.00
C VAL A 176 4.56 7.25 -3.04
N ASN A 177 3.39 7.48 -3.64
CA ASN A 177 2.45 6.44 -4.00
C ASN A 177 3.06 5.57 -5.10
N LEU A 178 3.42 4.32 -4.80
CA LEU A 178 4.09 3.44 -5.76
C LEU A 178 3.19 3.01 -6.93
N SER A 179 1.87 3.12 -6.78
CA SER A 179 0.92 2.77 -7.85
C SER A 179 0.77 3.89 -8.88
N THR A 180 0.96 5.16 -8.47
CA THR A 180 0.67 6.33 -9.34
C THR A 180 1.85 7.28 -9.54
N GLY A 181 2.94 7.11 -8.78
CA GLY A 181 4.08 8.03 -8.75
C GLY A 181 3.79 9.37 -8.05
N ASN A 182 2.62 9.54 -7.44
CA ASN A 182 2.25 10.76 -6.75
C ASN A 182 3.09 10.96 -5.48
N PHE A 183 3.66 12.15 -5.30
CA PHE A 183 4.37 12.51 -4.07
C PHE A 183 3.38 13.02 -3.02
N ILE A 184 3.29 12.28 -1.91
CA ILE A 184 2.41 12.56 -0.77
C ILE A 184 3.27 12.66 0.48
N TYR A 185 3.28 13.84 1.09
CA TYR A 185 4.07 14.13 2.27
C TYR A 185 3.17 14.54 3.43
N ASP A 186 3.36 13.90 4.57
CA ASP A 186 2.56 14.12 5.75
C ASP A 186 3.46 14.23 6.97
N ARG A 187 3.38 15.36 7.69
CA ARG A 187 4.25 15.64 8.83
C ARG A 187 3.54 16.45 9.91
N THR A 188 3.70 15.99 11.15
CA THR A 188 3.45 16.80 12.35
C THR A 188 4.70 17.62 12.66
N ASP A 189 4.59 18.94 12.62
CA ASP A 189 5.73 19.85 12.91
C ASP A 189 5.76 20.29 14.37
N LEU A 190 4.59 20.39 15.01
CA LEU A 190 4.45 20.76 16.41
C LEU A 190 3.43 19.83 17.07
N GLU A 191 3.78 19.31 18.24
CA GLU A 191 2.86 18.56 19.09
C GLU A 191 3.08 18.99 20.54
N ILE A 192 2.00 19.41 21.19
CA ILE A 192 1.98 19.81 22.61
C ILE A 192 1.02 18.86 23.32
N GLY A 193 1.58 18.08 24.25
CA GLY A 193 0.81 17.13 25.07
C GLY A 193 -0.14 17.85 26.03
N GLY A 194 -1.29 17.24 26.30
CA GLY A 194 -2.34 17.77 27.17
C GLY A 194 -3.50 16.79 27.29
N ARG A 195 -4.58 17.18 27.99
CA ARG A 195 -5.83 16.38 28.05
C ARG A 195 -6.44 16.19 26.65
N GLU A 196 -6.26 17.19 25.79
CA GLU A 196 -6.44 17.10 24.35
C GLU A 196 -5.09 17.47 23.72
N SER A 197 -4.56 16.62 22.84
CA SER A 197 -3.29 16.89 22.17
C SER A 197 -3.48 18.00 21.14
N PHE A 198 -2.66 19.05 21.23
CA PHE A 198 -2.60 20.08 20.19
C PHE A 198 -1.47 19.72 19.23
N ALA A 199 -1.80 19.48 17.97
CA ALA A 199 -0.82 19.14 16.95
C ALA A 199 -1.01 19.99 15.70
N PHE A 200 0.06 20.61 15.22
CA PHE A 200 0.09 21.24 13.89
C PHE A 200 0.66 20.25 12.89
N ARG A 201 -0.16 19.89 11.90
CA ARG A 201 0.16 18.91 10.87
C ARG A 201 0.03 19.55 9.50
N ARG A 202 1.08 19.41 8.68
CA ARG A 202 1.08 19.80 7.28
C ARG A 202 1.00 18.58 6.39
N PHE A 203 0.24 18.74 5.32
CA PHE A 203 0.04 17.73 4.29
C PHE A 203 0.31 18.32 2.92
N TYR A 204 1.07 17.62 2.10
CA TYR A 204 1.34 17.98 0.71
C TYR A 204 1.00 16.81 -0.21
N ASN A 205 0.41 17.11 -1.36
CA ASN A 205 0.05 16.12 -2.37
C ASN A 205 0.21 16.73 -3.76
N ALA A 206 1.16 16.24 -4.55
CA ALA A 206 1.55 16.86 -5.82
C ALA A 206 0.43 16.91 -6.88
N ILE A 207 -0.62 16.09 -6.73
CA ILE A 207 -1.76 16.01 -7.66
C ILE A 207 -2.98 16.81 -7.14
N ASN A 208 -2.89 17.41 -5.96
CA ASN A 208 -3.89 18.38 -5.56
C ASN A 208 -3.84 19.63 -6.48
N ALA A 209 -4.91 20.42 -6.39
CA ALA A 209 -5.00 21.74 -7.01
C ALA A 209 -5.34 22.82 -5.98
N HIS A 210 -5.16 22.49 -4.70
CA HIS A 210 -5.48 23.38 -3.59
C HIS A 210 -4.43 24.47 -3.45
N ARG A 211 -4.80 25.66 -2.99
CA ARG A 211 -3.85 26.71 -2.65
C ARG A 211 -4.24 27.31 -1.31
N GLY A 212 -3.62 26.77 -0.26
CA GLY A 212 -3.77 27.25 1.10
C GLY A 212 -2.77 28.35 1.45
N VAL A 213 -2.72 28.69 2.73
CA VAL A 213 -1.82 29.71 3.29
C VAL A 213 -0.35 29.31 3.13
N LEU A 214 -0.09 28.00 3.12
CA LEU A 214 1.25 27.42 2.97
C LEU A 214 1.69 27.29 1.50
N GLY A 215 0.85 27.68 0.55
CA GLY A 215 1.15 27.65 -0.88
C GLY A 215 0.37 26.58 -1.64
N LYS A 216 0.78 26.35 -2.90
CA LYS A 216 0.12 25.40 -3.79
C LYS A 216 0.32 23.97 -3.28
N ASP A 217 -0.76 23.21 -3.23
CA ASP A 217 -0.85 21.78 -2.91
C ASP A 217 -0.48 21.41 -1.47
N TRP A 218 -0.22 22.41 -0.64
CA TRP A 218 -0.06 22.30 0.82
C TRP A 218 -1.38 22.57 1.53
N ASN A 219 -1.63 21.78 2.57
CA ASN A 219 -2.76 21.90 3.49
C ASN A 219 -2.23 21.82 4.93
N HIS A 220 -2.95 22.41 5.88
CA HIS A 220 -2.76 22.11 7.31
C HIS A 220 -4.08 21.84 8.01
N ASN A 221 -4.03 21.15 9.16
CA ASN A 221 -5.20 20.69 9.92
C ASN A 221 -6.05 21.81 10.57
N TYR A 222 -5.78 23.08 10.24
CA TYR A 222 -6.49 24.26 10.75
C TYR A 222 -6.93 25.21 9.61
N GLU A 223 -7.00 24.74 8.36
CA GLU A 223 -7.46 25.58 7.25
C GLU A 223 -8.99 25.75 7.18
N VAL A 224 -9.75 25.08 8.04
CA VAL A 224 -11.20 25.21 8.11
C VAL A 224 -11.57 26.48 8.90
N HIS A 225 -12.29 27.38 8.26
CA HIS A 225 -12.82 28.61 8.84
C HIS A 225 -14.36 28.56 8.77
N LEU A 226 -15.03 29.11 9.79
CA LEU A 226 -16.50 29.19 9.89
C LEU A 226 -17.07 30.40 9.17
#